data_AF-A0A0R3RDT1-F1
#
_entry.id   AF-A0A0R3RDT1-F1
#
_cell.length_a   1.000
_cell.length_b   1.000
_cell.length_c   1.000
_cell.angle_alpha   90.00
_cell.angle_beta   90.00
_cell.angle_gamma   90.00
#
_symmetry.space_group_name_H-M   'P 1'
#
loop_
_entity.id
_entity.type
_entity.pdbx_description
1 polymer ?
#
loop_
_entity_poly.entity_id
_entity_poly.type
_entity_poly.pdbx_seq_one_letter_code
_entity_poly.pdbx_strand_id
1 'polypeptide(L)'
;MLRLISILVAFITVVNAIPVDNGVEGEPEIECGPTSITVNFNTRNPFEGHVYVKGLYDQQGCRNDEGGRQVAGIELPFDSCNVARTRSLNPRGIFVTTTVVISFHPLFVTKVDRAYRVQCFYMEADKTVSTQIEVSEITTAFATQIVPMPVCRYEVFSFF
;
A
#
# COMPACT_ATOMS: atom_id res chain seq x y z
N MET A 1 64.74 7.89 1.58
CA MET A 1 64.02 7.41 0.38
C MET A 1 63.34 6.07 0.64
N LEU A 2 64.07 4.95 0.82
CA LEU A 2 63.46 3.61 0.98
C LEU A 2 62.51 3.45 2.19
N ARG A 3 62.84 4.05 3.34
CA ARG A 3 61.98 4.00 4.54
C ARG A 3 60.66 4.77 4.39
N LEU A 4 60.68 5.87 3.63
CA LEU A 4 59.47 6.64 3.31
C LEU A 4 58.55 5.85 2.37
N ILE A 5 59.12 5.11 1.42
CA ILE A 5 58.37 4.23 0.50
C ILE A 5 57.74 3.06 1.27
N SER A 6 58.47 2.41 2.20
CA SER A 6 57.90 1.35 3.04
C SER A 6 56.75 1.84 3.94
N ILE A 7 56.84 3.05 4.49
CA ILE A 7 55.76 3.64 5.29
C ILE A 7 54.53 3.94 4.42
N LEU A 8 54.74 4.43 3.18
CA LEU A 8 53.66 4.70 2.24
C LEU A 8 52.95 3.40 1.79
N VAL A 9 53.73 2.34 1.49
CA VAL A 9 53.19 1.02 1.12
C VAL A 9 52.45 0.38 2.29
N ALA A 10 52.95 0.52 3.52
CA ALA A 10 52.25 0.07 4.71
C ALA A 10 50.90 0.79 4.88
N PHE A 11 50.85 2.11 4.67
CA PHE A 11 49.60 2.88 4.72
C PHE A 11 48.58 2.47 3.63
N ILE A 12 49.05 2.13 2.42
CA ILE A 12 48.19 1.66 1.32
C ILE A 12 47.51 0.32 1.68
N THR A 13 48.17 -0.55 2.45
CA THR A 13 47.57 -1.83 2.87
C THR A 13 46.53 -1.72 3.99
N VAL A 14 46.39 -0.57 4.66
CA VAL A 14 45.39 -0.36 5.74
C VAL A 14 44.09 0.25 5.23
N VAL A 15 43.96 0.53 3.92
CA VAL A 15 42.68 0.99 3.33
C VAL A 15 41.76 -0.20 3.07
N ASN A 16 41.45 -0.96 4.12
CA ASN A 16 40.27 -1.82 4.09
C ASN A 16 39.09 -0.89 4.28
N ALA A 17 38.34 -0.64 3.19
CA ALA A 17 37.02 -0.02 3.31
C ALA A 17 36.24 -0.83 4.34
N ILE A 18 35.78 -0.18 5.43
CA ILE A 18 35.01 -0.81 6.49
C ILE A 18 33.81 -1.48 5.80
N PRO A 19 33.77 -2.81 5.67
CA PRO A 19 32.61 -3.44 5.09
C PRO A 19 31.48 -3.27 6.11
N VAL A 20 30.41 -2.57 5.74
CA VAL A 20 29.19 -2.56 6.53
C VAL A 20 28.64 -3.97 6.47
N ASP A 21 28.92 -4.78 7.50
CA ASP A 21 28.38 -6.14 7.64
C ASP A 21 26.95 -6.08 8.20
N ASN A 22 26.09 -5.35 7.49
CA ASN A 22 24.66 -5.29 7.74
C ASN A 22 23.91 -5.57 6.44
N GLY A 23 22.67 -5.99 6.58
CA GLY A 23 21.83 -6.32 5.44
C GLY A 23 20.41 -6.63 5.89
N VAL A 24 19.50 -6.59 4.92
CA VAL A 24 18.11 -7.00 5.12
C VAL A 24 18.06 -8.50 5.35
N GLU A 25 17.45 -8.90 6.46
CA GLU A 25 17.20 -10.29 6.81
C GLU A 25 15.84 -10.71 6.25
N GLY A 26 15.86 -11.56 5.22
CA GLY A 26 14.64 -12.06 4.58
C GLY A 26 13.99 -11.07 3.61
N GLU A 27 12.68 -11.20 3.48
CA GLU A 27 11.83 -10.32 2.66
C GLU A 27 11.20 -9.22 3.53
N PRO A 28 11.04 -8.00 3.00
CA PRO A 28 10.40 -6.92 3.74
C PRO A 28 8.91 -7.19 3.95
N GLU A 29 8.38 -6.73 5.07
CA GLU A 29 6.96 -6.73 5.34
C GLU A 29 6.30 -5.53 4.64
N ILE A 30 5.26 -5.80 3.86
CA ILE A 30 4.58 -4.79 3.04
C ILE A 30 3.11 -4.75 3.44
N GLU A 31 2.67 -3.59 3.91
CA GLU A 31 1.27 -3.32 4.23
C GLU A 31 0.68 -2.31 3.25
N CYS A 32 -0.21 -2.80 2.38
CA CYS A 32 -0.91 -1.97 1.40
C CYS A 32 -2.18 -1.37 2.03
N GLY A 33 -2.07 -0.19 2.65
CA GLY A 33 -3.20 0.54 3.20
C GLY A 33 -4.08 1.20 2.12
N PRO A 34 -5.23 1.79 2.49
CA PRO A 34 -6.12 2.48 1.56
C PRO A 34 -5.60 3.86 1.11
N THR A 35 -4.72 4.49 1.90
CA THR A 35 -4.19 5.85 1.68
C THR A 35 -2.66 5.91 1.61
N SER A 36 -1.99 4.90 2.14
CA SER A 36 -0.52 4.81 2.22
C SER A 36 -0.06 3.35 2.06
N ILE A 37 1.18 3.18 1.63
CA ILE A 37 1.89 1.88 1.67
C ILE A 37 2.96 1.97 2.75
N THR A 38 2.95 1.02 3.66
CA THR A 38 3.98 0.90 4.70
C THR A 38 4.90 -0.26 4.33
N VAL A 39 6.22 -0.01 4.38
CA VAL A 39 7.25 -1.02 4.11
C VAL A 39 8.19 -1.09 5.30
N ASN A 40 8.34 -2.28 5.86
CA ASN A 40 9.19 -2.55 7.01
C ASN A 40 10.31 -3.51 6.61
N PHE A 41 11.55 -3.09 6.84
CA PHE A 41 12.75 -3.88 6.61
C PHE A 41 13.28 -4.37 7.95
N ASN A 42 13.46 -5.68 8.08
CA ASN A 42 14.20 -6.26 9.18
C ASN A 42 15.69 -6.34 8.82
N THR A 43 16.56 -5.86 9.69
CA THR A 43 18.01 -5.82 9.47
C THR A 43 18.74 -6.60 10.57
N ARG A 44 19.85 -7.25 10.22
CA ARG A 44 20.61 -8.09 11.17
C ARG A 44 21.15 -7.29 12.35
N ASN A 45 21.76 -6.15 12.05
CA ASN A 45 22.34 -5.22 13.03
C ASN A 45 21.54 -3.91 13.05
N PRO A 46 21.65 -3.08 14.10
CA PRO A 46 21.02 -1.77 14.14
C PRO A 46 21.26 -1.00 12.83
N PHE A 47 20.17 -0.60 12.19
CA PHE A 47 20.18 0.15 10.95
C PHE A 47 20.64 1.58 11.23
N GLU A 48 21.55 2.08 10.39
CA GLU A 48 21.99 3.47 10.40
C GLU A 48 22.09 3.95 8.96
N GLY A 49 21.10 4.72 8.52
CA GLY A 49 21.05 5.19 7.14
C GLY A 49 19.68 5.74 6.78
N HIS A 50 19.31 5.54 5.51
CA HIS A 50 18.11 6.15 4.94
C HIS A 50 17.30 5.14 4.15
N VAL A 51 15.99 5.15 4.35
CA VAL A 51 15.01 4.45 3.49
C VAL A 51 14.28 5.50 2.68
N TYR A 52 14.22 5.36 1.36
CA TYR A 52 13.61 6.38 0.50
C TYR A 52 13.01 5.83 -0.78
N VAL A 53 12.10 6.59 -1.38
CA VAL A 53 11.57 6.26 -2.71
C VAL A 53 12.56 6.64 -3.80
N LYS A 54 12.80 5.73 -4.72
CA LYS A 54 13.69 5.94 -5.87
C LYS A 54 13.27 7.20 -6.65
N GLY A 55 14.18 8.17 -6.75
CA GLY A 55 13.98 9.42 -7.49
C GLY A 55 13.31 10.55 -6.69
N LEU A 56 12.95 10.32 -5.43
CA LEU A 56 12.30 11.31 -4.56
C LEU A 56 13.09 11.52 -3.24
N TYR A 57 14.41 11.27 -3.26
CA TYR A 57 15.27 11.40 -2.08
C TYR A 57 15.29 12.82 -1.48
N ASP A 58 15.11 13.85 -2.32
CA ASP A 58 15.11 15.26 -1.90
C ASP A 58 13.86 15.63 -1.09
N GLN A 59 12.79 14.83 -1.16
CA GLN A 59 11.56 15.07 -0.42
C GLN A 59 11.61 14.38 0.94
N GLN A 60 11.64 15.18 2.02
CA GLN A 60 11.63 14.66 3.39
C GLN A 60 10.41 13.78 3.70
N GLY A 61 9.28 14.00 3.04
CA GLY A 61 8.08 13.16 3.22
C GLY A 61 8.19 11.76 2.59
N CYS A 62 9.19 11.52 1.74
CA CYS A 62 9.40 10.25 1.03
C CYS A 62 10.75 9.62 1.37
N ARG A 63 11.36 10.10 2.47
CA ARG A 63 12.61 9.62 3.04
C ARG A 63 12.42 9.46 4.54
N ASN A 64 12.83 8.32 5.08
CA ASN A 64 12.93 8.11 6.51
C ASN A 64 14.40 7.93 6.88
N ASP A 65 14.86 8.81 7.77
CA ASP A 65 16.21 8.82 8.32
C ASP A 65 16.14 8.10 9.68
N GLU A 66 16.02 6.78 9.65
CA GLU A 66 15.97 5.95 10.85
C GLU A 66 17.36 5.46 11.26
N GLY A 67 17.64 5.50 12.55
CA GLY A 67 18.94 5.11 13.12
C GLY A 67 18.79 4.39 14.45
N GLY A 68 19.61 3.37 14.67
CA GLY A 68 19.77 2.69 15.96
C GLY A 68 18.74 1.60 16.28
N ARG A 69 17.81 1.29 15.37
CA ARG A 69 16.85 0.18 15.51
C ARG A 69 17.15 -0.91 14.48
N GLN A 70 16.83 -2.17 14.79
CA GLN A 70 16.97 -3.28 13.85
C GLN A 70 15.85 -3.34 12.79
N VAL A 71 14.80 -2.54 12.95
CA VAL A 71 13.71 -2.41 11.99
C VAL A 71 13.74 -1.01 11.40
N ALA A 72 13.77 -0.93 10.08
CA ALA A 72 13.71 0.32 9.32
C ALA A 72 12.38 0.38 8.55
N GLY A 73 11.53 1.35 8.84
CA GLY A 73 10.21 1.48 8.24
C GLY A 73 10.07 2.73 7.38
N ILE A 74 9.20 2.71 6.37
CA ILE A 74 8.75 3.92 5.70
C ILE A 74 7.27 3.83 5.36
N GLU A 75 6.53 4.90 5.65
CA GLU A 75 5.15 5.07 5.21
C GLU A 75 5.13 6.01 4.00
N LEU A 76 4.51 5.56 2.92
CA LEU A 76 4.46 6.26 1.64
C LEU A 76 3.02 6.65 1.33
N PRO A 77 2.63 7.92 1.55
CA PRO A 77 1.33 8.43 1.15
C PRO A 77 1.20 8.42 -0.37
N PHE A 78 0.01 8.11 -0.88
CA PHE A 78 -0.23 8.13 -2.33
C PHE A 78 -0.23 9.51 -2.97
N ASP A 79 -0.32 10.57 -2.17
CA ASP A 79 -0.46 11.94 -2.64
C ASP A 79 0.88 12.68 -2.75
N SER A 80 1.86 12.36 -1.91
CA SER A 80 3.14 13.07 -1.83
C SER A 80 4.28 12.34 -2.57
N CYS A 81 4.33 11.01 -2.54
CA CYS A 81 5.48 10.23 -3.02
C CYS A 81 5.37 9.70 -4.44
N ASN A 82 4.60 10.38 -5.30
CA ASN A 82 4.42 10.13 -6.73
C ASN A 82 4.39 8.63 -7.11
N VAL A 83 3.54 7.87 -6.41
CA VAL A 83 3.43 6.43 -6.60
C VAL A 83 2.79 6.13 -7.94
N ALA A 84 3.38 5.22 -8.73
CA ALA A 84 2.89 4.93 -10.07
C ALA A 84 1.60 4.11 -10.01
N ARG A 85 0.51 4.61 -10.60
CA ARG A 85 -0.80 3.95 -10.63
C ARG A 85 -1.14 3.50 -12.04
N THR A 86 -1.25 2.20 -12.26
CA THR A 86 -1.63 1.59 -13.54
C THR A 86 -3.00 0.94 -13.42
N ARG A 87 -3.96 1.39 -14.23
CA ARG A 87 -5.29 0.76 -14.28
C ARG A 87 -5.24 -0.56 -15.04
N SER A 88 -5.85 -1.59 -14.48
CA SER A 88 -6.05 -2.89 -15.12
C SER A 88 -7.53 -3.09 -15.42
N LEU A 89 -7.82 -3.58 -16.62
CA LEU A 89 -9.20 -3.86 -17.06
C LEU A 89 -9.62 -5.29 -16.72
N ASN A 90 -8.67 -6.22 -16.56
CA ASN A 90 -8.92 -7.65 -16.33
C ASN A 90 -7.80 -8.26 -15.47
N PRO A 91 -7.98 -8.49 -14.15
CA PRO A 91 -9.12 -8.08 -13.32
C PRO A 91 -9.23 -6.56 -13.20
N ARG A 92 -10.46 -6.05 -13.01
CA ARG A 92 -10.71 -4.62 -12.79
C ARG A 92 -10.07 -4.15 -11.48
N GLY A 93 -9.20 -3.17 -11.59
CA GLY A 93 -8.50 -2.63 -10.42
C GLY A 93 -7.35 -1.71 -10.79
N ILE A 94 -6.56 -1.35 -9.79
CA ILE A 94 -5.44 -0.43 -9.91
C ILE A 94 -4.20 -1.09 -9.31
N PHE A 95 -3.14 -1.20 -10.11
CA PHE A 95 -1.82 -1.55 -9.63
C PHE A 95 -1.10 -0.29 -9.18
N VAL A 96 -0.74 -0.25 -7.91
CA VAL A 96 0.06 0.83 -7.31
C VAL A 96 1.48 0.29 -7.14
N THR A 97 2.43 0.88 -7.86
CA THR A 97 3.83 0.45 -7.88
C THR A 97 4.73 1.54 -7.31
N THR A 98 5.57 1.19 -6.34
CA THR A 98 6.62 2.06 -5.81
C THR A 98 7.95 1.31 -5.77
N THR A 99 9.07 2.04 -5.85
CA THR A 99 10.40 1.46 -5.68
C THR A 99 11.04 2.08 -4.46
N VAL A 100 11.26 1.28 -3.43
CA VAL A 100 11.86 1.71 -2.16
C VAL A 100 13.31 1.25 -2.13
N VAL A 101 14.20 2.15 -1.74
CA VAL A 101 15.63 1.89 -1.61
C VAL A 101 16.00 2.00 -0.14
N ILE A 102 16.66 0.97 0.39
CA ILE A 102 17.26 0.98 1.72
C ILE A 102 18.77 1.17 1.56
N SER A 103 19.30 2.21 2.20
CA SER A 103 20.73 2.51 2.23
C SER A 103 21.26 2.42 3.65
N PHE A 104 22.34 1.65 3.84
CA PHE A 104 22.96 1.39 5.15
C PHE A 104 24.06 2.38 5.52
N HIS A 105 24.20 3.49 4.78
CA HIS A 105 25.17 4.51 5.10
C HIS A 105 24.62 5.91 4.78
N PRO A 106 24.80 6.91 5.66
CA PRO A 106 24.17 8.22 5.51
C PRO A 106 24.70 9.07 4.35
N LEU A 107 25.94 8.82 3.91
CA LEU A 107 26.62 9.67 2.91
C LEU A 107 26.81 9.03 1.54
N PHE A 108 26.70 7.71 1.42
CA PHE A 108 27.05 7.02 0.17
C PHE A 108 26.31 5.71 0.00
N VAL A 109 26.02 5.37 -1.26
CA VAL A 109 25.40 4.10 -1.60
C VAL A 109 26.44 3.00 -1.53
N THR A 110 26.18 1.97 -0.74
CA THR A 110 27.11 0.85 -0.54
C THR A 110 26.69 -0.40 -1.31
N LYS A 111 27.55 -1.43 -1.31
CA LYS A 111 27.24 -2.73 -1.93
C LYS A 111 26.06 -3.46 -1.26
N VAL A 112 25.77 -3.17 0.01
CA VAL A 112 24.69 -3.84 0.76
C VAL A 112 23.33 -3.17 0.55
N ASP A 113 23.29 -2.00 -0.08
CA ASP A 113 22.07 -1.27 -0.37
C ASP A 113 21.23 -2.02 -1.41
N ARG A 114 19.91 -2.00 -1.23
CA ARG A 114 18.97 -2.75 -2.07
C ARG A 114 17.78 -1.89 -2.47
N ALA A 115 17.27 -2.14 -3.67
CA ALA A 115 16.07 -1.53 -4.19
C ALA A 115 14.99 -2.60 -4.36
N TYR A 116 13.83 -2.39 -3.73
CA TYR A 116 12.68 -3.27 -3.79
C TYR A 116 11.57 -2.59 -4.58
N ARG A 117 11.09 -3.27 -5.62
CA ARG A 117 9.91 -2.83 -6.38
C ARG A 117 8.67 -3.45 -5.75
N VAL A 118 7.93 -2.65 -5.01
CA VAL A 118 6.68 -3.04 -4.37
C VAL A 118 5.52 -2.79 -5.34
N GLN A 119 4.62 -3.75 -5.46
CA GLN A 119 3.42 -3.66 -6.30
C GLN A 119 2.20 -4.16 -5.52
N CYS A 120 1.32 -3.23 -5.14
CA CYS A 120 0.04 -3.54 -4.52
C CYS A 120 -1.06 -3.54 -5.60
N PHE A 121 -1.93 -4.54 -5.59
CA PHE A 121 -3.11 -4.57 -6.46
C PHE A 121 -4.37 -4.24 -5.64
N TYR A 122 -5.03 -3.14 -5.99
CA TYR A 122 -6.30 -2.75 -5.42
C TYR A 122 -7.41 -3.18 -6.38
N MET A 123 -8.13 -4.23 -5.99
CA MET A 123 -9.30 -4.67 -6.75
C MET A 123 -10.44 -3.68 -6.57
N GLU A 124 -11.06 -3.28 -7.69
CA GLU A 124 -12.29 -2.52 -7.64
C GLU A 124 -13.42 -3.50 -7.31
N ALA A 125 -13.85 -3.51 -6.05
CA ALA A 125 -14.99 -4.32 -5.67
C ALA A 125 -16.26 -3.65 -6.21
N ASP A 126 -16.92 -4.26 -7.19
CA ASP A 126 -18.34 -4.05 -7.43
C ASP A 126 -19.10 -4.58 -6.21
N LYS A 127 -19.11 -3.78 -5.13
CA LYS A 127 -19.87 -4.09 -3.93
C LYS A 127 -21.32 -3.82 -4.30
N THR A 128 -22.00 -4.82 -4.86
CA THR A 128 -23.46 -4.84 -4.86
C THR A 128 -23.85 -4.80 -3.39
N VAL A 129 -24.25 -3.62 -2.92
CA VAL A 129 -24.81 -3.45 -1.60
C VAL A 129 -26.15 -4.16 -1.64
N SER A 130 -26.17 -5.48 -1.46
CA SER A 130 -27.38 -6.17 -1.05
C SER A 130 -27.59 -5.76 0.40
N THR A 131 -28.19 -4.59 0.62
CA THR A 131 -28.81 -4.32 1.90
C THR A 131 -29.81 -5.46 2.11
N GLN A 132 -29.50 -6.37 3.02
CA GLN A 132 -30.52 -7.22 3.63
C GLN A 132 -31.36 -6.29 4.50
N ILE A 133 -32.18 -5.45 3.86
CA ILE A 133 -33.40 -5.00 4.49
C ILE A 133 -34.27 -6.24 4.42
N GLU A 134 -34.17 -7.12 5.42
CA GLU A 134 -35.30 -7.93 5.81
C GLU A 134 -36.39 -6.93 6.21
N VAL A 135 -37.18 -6.52 5.22
CA VAL A 135 -38.52 -6.00 5.49
C VAL A 135 -39.24 -7.21 6.03
N SER A 136 -39.30 -7.37 7.35
CA SER A 136 -40.37 -8.17 7.94
C SER A 136 -41.65 -7.53 7.42
N GLU A 137 -42.27 -8.14 6.41
CA GLU A 137 -43.61 -7.76 5.99
C GLU A 137 -44.46 -7.76 7.26
N ILE A 138 -45.02 -6.60 7.61
CA ILE A 138 -45.99 -6.48 8.70
C ILE A 138 -46.99 -7.61 8.49
N THR A 139 -47.15 -8.47 9.49
CA THR A 139 -48.16 -9.54 9.45
C THR A 139 -49.52 -8.90 9.26
N THR A 140 -50.01 -8.85 8.03
CA THR A 140 -51.38 -8.46 7.74
C THR A 140 -52.27 -9.57 8.27
N ALA A 141 -53.00 -9.30 9.35
CA ALA A 141 -54.10 -10.16 9.77
C ALA A 141 -55.15 -10.15 8.65
N PHE A 142 -55.39 -11.31 8.03
CA PHE A 142 -56.48 -11.48 7.08
C PHE A 142 -57.81 -11.36 7.84
N ALA A 143 -58.46 -10.19 7.73
CA ALA A 143 -59.86 -10.03 8.07
C ALA A 143 -60.70 -10.27 6.82
N THR A 144 -61.27 -11.46 6.69
CA THR A 144 -62.27 -11.76 5.65
C THR A 144 -63.64 -11.26 6.10
N GLN A 145 -64.03 -10.08 5.63
CA GLN A 145 -65.43 -9.65 5.68
C GLN A 145 -66.09 -9.94 4.33
N ILE A 146 -67.11 -10.80 4.32
CA ILE A 146 -67.89 -11.11 3.12
C ILE A 146 -68.80 -9.91 2.85
N VAL A 147 -68.48 -9.11 1.84
CA VAL A 147 -69.33 -8.02 1.36
C VAL A 147 -70.16 -8.53 0.19
N PRO A 148 -71.50 -8.51 0.25
CA PRO A 148 -72.34 -8.97 -0.86
C PRO A 148 -72.24 -8.02 -2.06
N MET A 149 -72.32 -8.61 -3.26
CA MET A 149 -72.19 -7.88 -4.52
C MET A 149 -73.40 -6.98 -4.77
N PRO A 150 -73.22 -5.69 -5.14
CA PRO A 150 -74.34 -4.79 -5.37
C PRO A 150 -75.12 -5.17 -6.64
N VAL A 151 -76.44 -5.06 -6.56
CA VAL A 151 -77.35 -5.38 -7.67
C VAL A 151 -77.44 -4.17 -8.61
N CYS A 152 -76.94 -4.33 -9.83
CA CYS A 152 -77.09 -3.33 -10.88
C CYS A 152 -78.49 -3.44 -11.51
N ARG A 153 -79.22 -2.33 -11.57
CA ARG A 153 -80.45 -2.19 -12.37
C ARG A 153 -80.15 -1.31 -13.57
N TYR A 154 -80.60 -1.73 -14.75
CA TYR A 154 -80.58 -0.90 -15.96
C TYR A 154 -82.02 -0.58 -16.34
N GLU A 155 -82.31 0.68 -16.62
CA GLU A 155 -83.56 1.13 -17.20
C GLU A 155 -83.26 1.61 -18.62
N VAL A 156 -83.99 1.08 -19.60
CA VAL A 156 -83.82 1.47 -21.01
C VAL A 156 -84.79 2.60 -21.30
N PHE A 157 -84.27 3.81 -21.44
CA PHE A 157 -85.06 4.95 -21.93
C PHE A 157 -85.18 4.85 -23.45
N SER A 158 -86.36 4.47 -23.92
CA SER A 158 -86.72 4.55 -25.33
C SER A 158 -87.24 5.96 -25.62
N PHE A 159 -86.49 6.74 -26.40
CA PHE A 159 -86.97 8.02 -26.95
C PHE A 159 -87.79 7.74 -28.22
N PHE A 160 -89.04 8.22 -28.23
CA PHE A 160 -89.89 8.36 -29.41
C PHE A 160 -89.61 9.70 -30.10
#